data_AF-A0A968F6L5-F1
#
_entry.id   AF-A0A968F6L5-F1
#
_cell.length_a   1.000
_cell.length_b   1.000
_cell.length_c   1.000
_cell.angle_alpha   90.00
_cell.angle_beta   90.00
_cell.angle_gamma   90.00
#
_symmetry.space_group_name_H-M   'P 1'
#
loop_
_entity.id
_entity.type
_entity.pdbx_description
1 polymer ?
#
loop_
_entity_poly.entity_id
_entity_poly.type
_entity_poly.pdbx_seq_one_letter_code
_entity_poly.pdbx_strand_id
1 'polypeptide(L)'
;MFIGMQPYPLMSQTTNFDAGKVAFSVKVRDHTIDYNVFSIFALPGEKLAIEALKSAKSKQLQLEAQSGIVKQLSAHKWQWQAPATKGLYTLRIKQSNSEEHITLKIFVLIPFKQLKGEYLNGYRMGKYPTVLFKGLAIYKPPKGLIEVTEENEDKYISPHFRLKQFLCKQDGGYPKYIVLREKLLLKLELLLEKANQLGYRCNTFNILSGYRTPYYNKLIGNVKYSRHVWGGAADIFIDEHPRDDMMDDLNADGLINWKDAKSLYDLIDDFYGHKFYERFVGGLGRYKKTSNHGPFVHVDVRGFRARWGD
;
A
#
# COMPACT_ATOMS: atom_id res chain seq x y z
N MET A 1 30.36 16.57 21.63
CA MET A 1 29.26 17.21 22.39
C MET A 1 27.96 16.68 21.81
N PHE A 2 27.37 15.67 22.44
CA PHE A 2 26.10 15.09 22.01
C PHE A 2 24.98 16.01 22.47
N ILE A 3 24.25 16.62 21.55
CA ILE A 3 23.06 17.40 21.86
C ILE A 3 21.91 16.41 22.00
N GLY A 4 21.45 16.23 23.24
CA GLY A 4 20.35 15.33 23.58
C GLY A 4 19.02 15.84 23.02
N MET A 5 18.32 14.97 22.29
CA MET A 5 16.89 15.16 22.01
C MET A 5 16.12 15.08 23.32
N GLN A 6 15.32 16.09 23.64
CA GLN A 6 14.41 16.04 24.78
C GLN A 6 13.25 15.07 24.51
N PRO A 7 12.84 14.25 25.49
CA PRO A 7 11.71 13.34 25.32
C PRO A 7 10.38 14.12 25.39
N TYR A 8 9.47 13.78 24.47
CA TYR A 8 8.07 14.20 24.49
C TYR A 8 7.43 13.89 25.86
N PRO A 9 6.52 14.75 26.37
CA PRO A 9 5.79 14.46 27.59
C PRO A 9 4.92 13.21 27.38
N LEU A 10 5.18 12.19 28.20
CA LEU A 10 4.39 10.97 28.29
C LEU A 10 2.96 11.30 28.72
N MET A 11 2.06 11.49 27.76
CA MET A 11 0.64 11.34 28.02
C MET A 11 0.34 9.86 28.29
N SER A 12 0.00 9.60 29.55
CA SER A 12 -0.41 8.32 30.10
C SER A 12 -1.72 7.84 29.47
N GLN A 13 -1.61 6.97 28.47
CA GLN A 13 -2.47 5.80 28.21
C GLN A 13 -1.79 4.96 27.11
N THR A 14 -0.97 4.01 27.52
CA THR A 14 -0.22 3.10 26.64
C THR A 14 -1.13 2.05 26.02
N THR A 15 -1.80 2.37 24.92
CA THR A 15 -2.09 1.34 23.92
C THR A 15 -0.85 1.22 23.04
N ASN A 16 -0.12 0.11 23.15
CA ASN A 16 0.94 -0.18 22.19
C ASN A 16 0.32 -0.25 20.78
N PHE A 17 0.98 0.35 19.79
CA PHE A 17 0.56 0.26 18.39
C PHE A 17 0.41 -1.21 17.98
N ASP A 18 -0.80 -1.60 17.59
CA ASP A 18 -1.07 -2.93 17.05
C ASP A 18 -0.72 -2.93 15.56
N ALA A 19 0.37 -3.62 15.18
CA ALA A 19 0.78 -3.72 13.78
C ALA A 19 -0.15 -4.59 12.91
N GLY A 20 -1.20 -5.18 13.48
CA GLY A 20 -2.13 -6.06 12.77
C GLY A 20 -1.48 -7.37 12.33
N LYS A 21 -0.39 -7.79 12.97
CA LYS A 21 0.33 -9.04 12.64
C LYS A 21 -0.27 -10.24 13.35
N VAL A 22 -0.08 -11.42 12.76
CA VAL A 22 -0.46 -12.72 13.34
C VAL A 22 0.75 -13.64 13.50
N ALA A 23 0.62 -14.73 14.24
CA ALA A 23 1.75 -15.61 14.57
C ALA A 23 2.24 -16.48 13.38
N PHE A 24 1.54 -16.43 12.24
CA PHE A 24 1.90 -17.15 11.02
C PHE A 24 2.00 -16.25 9.81
N SER A 25 2.53 -16.80 8.71
CA SER A 25 2.62 -16.08 7.44
C SER A 25 2.16 -16.94 6.29
N VAL A 26 1.58 -16.28 5.30
CA VAL A 26 1.13 -16.86 4.04
C VAL A 26 1.94 -16.25 2.91
N LYS A 27 2.48 -17.11 2.06
CA LYS A 27 3.13 -16.76 0.82
C LYS A 27 2.12 -16.82 -0.33
N VAL A 28 1.99 -15.69 -1.03
CA VAL A 28 1.24 -15.59 -2.29
C VAL A 28 2.17 -14.96 -3.31
N ARG A 29 2.48 -15.69 -4.39
CA ARG A 29 3.49 -15.30 -5.38
C ARG A 29 4.86 -15.00 -4.71
N ASP A 30 5.38 -13.80 -4.87
CA ASP A 30 6.64 -13.30 -4.30
C ASP A 30 6.43 -12.53 -2.98
N HIS A 31 5.24 -12.61 -2.38
CA HIS A 31 4.91 -11.89 -1.15
C HIS A 31 4.68 -12.85 0.01
N THR A 32 5.49 -12.68 1.06
CA THR A 32 5.18 -13.20 2.39
C THR A 32 4.37 -12.15 3.14
N ILE A 33 3.22 -12.57 3.66
CA ILE A 33 2.21 -11.75 4.35
C ILE A 33 2.00 -12.34 5.74
N ASP A 34 2.18 -11.54 6.77
CA ASP A 34 1.99 -11.88 8.18
C ASP A 34 0.97 -10.94 8.88
N TYR A 35 0.13 -10.27 8.08
CA TYR A 35 -0.94 -9.38 8.55
C TYR A 35 -2.30 -10.08 8.57
N ASN A 36 -3.15 -9.75 9.55
CA ASN A 36 -4.49 -10.30 9.74
C ASN A 36 -5.44 -10.03 8.56
N VAL A 37 -5.19 -8.98 7.78
CA VAL A 37 -5.90 -8.63 6.54
C VAL A 37 -4.91 -8.12 5.50
N PHE A 38 -5.01 -8.60 4.26
CA PHE A 38 -4.17 -8.10 3.17
C PHE A 38 -4.81 -8.31 1.80
N SER A 39 -4.57 -7.41 0.86
CA SER A 39 -5.17 -7.49 -0.48
C SER A 39 -4.24 -8.09 -1.52
N ILE A 40 -4.83 -8.90 -2.42
CA ILE A 40 -4.15 -9.51 -3.57
C ILE A 40 -4.89 -9.11 -4.84
N PHE A 41 -4.16 -8.82 -5.91
CA PHE A 41 -4.74 -8.40 -7.18
C PHE A 41 -4.58 -9.50 -8.24
N ALA A 42 -5.70 -10.05 -8.71
CA ALA A 42 -5.71 -11.21 -9.61
C ALA A 42 -6.52 -10.92 -10.89
N LEU A 43 -6.09 -11.42 -12.04
CA LEU A 43 -6.93 -11.39 -13.24
C LEU A 43 -8.06 -12.44 -13.13
N PRO A 44 -9.16 -12.27 -13.88
CA PRO A 44 -10.19 -13.28 -14.00
C PRO A 44 -9.61 -14.65 -14.39
N GLY A 45 -9.97 -15.70 -13.65
CA GLY A 45 -9.44 -17.05 -13.88
C GLY A 45 -7.97 -17.28 -13.48
N GLU A 46 -7.26 -16.27 -12.95
CA GLU A 46 -5.88 -16.44 -12.50
C GLU A 46 -5.79 -17.47 -11.36
N LYS A 47 -4.81 -18.37 -11.46
CA LYS A 47 -4.53 -19.39 -10.44
C LYS A 47 -3.43 -18.89 -9.51
N LEU A 48 -3.75 -18.76 -8.22
CA LEU A 48 -2.84 -18.33 -7.18
C LEU A 48 -2.41 -19.52 -6.34
N ALA A 49 -1.10 -19.71 -6.21
CA ALA A 49 -0.53 -20.60 -5.20
C ALA A 49 -0.49 -19.85 -3.85
N ILE A 50 -1.02 -20.49 -2.81
CA ILE A 50 -1.12 -19.97 -1.45
C ILE A 50 -0.45 -21.00 -0.54
N GLU A 51 0.59 -20.60 0.17
CA GLU A 51 1.39 -21.49 1.01
C GLU A 51 1.60 -20.88 2.39
N ALA A 52 1.21 -21.55 3.46
CA ALA A 52 1.51 -21.09 4.81
C ALA A 52 2.91 -21.56 5.25
N LEU A 53 3.75 -20.63 5.71
CA LEU A 53 5.17 -20.87 5.95
C LEU A 53 5.53 -21.05 7.44
N LYS A 54 4.94 -20.25 8.33
CA LYS A 54 5.28 -20.22 9.75
C LYS A 54 4.09 -20.65 10.62
N SER A 55 3.77 -21.93 10.69
CA SER A 55 2.93 -22.44 11.78
C SER A 55 3.86 -23.05 12.83
N ALA A 56 3.58 -22.86 14.12
CA ALA A 56 4.18 -23.73 15.13
C ALA A 56 3.93 -25.18 14.68
N LYS A 57 4.97 -26.02 14.67
CA LYS A 57 5.03 -27.32 13.96
C LYS A 57 3.86 -28.29 14.20
N SER A 58 2.97 -27.99 15.16
CA SER A 58 1.81 -28.80 15.55
C SER A 58 0.44 -28.25 15.13
N LYS A 59 0.30 -27.03 14.58
CA LYS A 59 -1.03 -26.46 14.30
C LYS A 59 -1.44 -26.61 12.83
N GLN A 60 -2.53 -27.32 12.59
CA GLN A 60 -3.18 -27.43 11.28
C GLN A 60 -3.71 -26.05 10.85
N LEU A 61 -3.59 -25.74 9.57
CA LEU A 61 -4.15 -24.54 8.96
C LEU A 61 -5.21 -24.95 7.94
N GLN A 62 -6.31 -24.20 7.88
CA GLN A 62 -7.39 -24.42 6.94
C GLN A 62 -7.63 -23.16 6.12
N LEU A 63 -7.98 -23.34 4.84
CA LEU A 63 -8.34 -22.26 3.94
C LEU A 63 -9.86 -22.33 3.67
N GLU A 64 -10.56 -21.28 4.06
CA GLU A 64 -11.96 -21.04 3.75
C GLU A 64 -12.05 -20.04 2.60
N ALA A 65 -12.89 -20.32 1.61
CA ALA A 65 -13.10 -19.44 0.47
C ALA A 65 -14.59 -19.15 0.30
N GLN A 66 -14.96 -17.87 0.22
CA GLN A 66 -16.35 -17.48 -0.08
C GLN A 66 -16.74 -17.81 -1.53
N SER A 67 -15.78 -17.76 -2.45
CA SER A 67 -15.97 -18.03 -3.87
C SER A 67 -14.66 -18.44 -4.54
N GLY A 68 -14.74 -18.79 -5.82
CA GLY A 68 -13.62 -19.34 -6.59
C GLY A 68 -13.44 -20.83 -6.33
N ILE A 69 -12.41 -21.42 -6.95
CA ILE A 69 -12.16 -22.86 -6.86
C ILE A 69 -10.90 -23.09 -6.04
N VAL A 70 -11.02 -23.78 -4.91
CA VAL A 70 -9.88 -24.19 -4.07
C VAL A 70 -9.49 -25.63 -4.42
N LYS A 71 -8.22 -25.85 -4.71
CA LYS A 71 -7.60 -27.18 -4.76
C LYS A 71 -6.52 -27.25 -3.69
N GLN A 72 -6.68 -28.14 -2.72
CA GLN A 72 -5.62 -28.42 -1.75
C GLN A 72 -4.52 -29.24 -2.42
N LEU A 73 -3.28 -28.76 -2.33
CA LEU A 73 -2.09 -29.40 -2.91
C LEU A 73 -1.29 -30.18 -1.86
N SER A 74 -1.24 -29.66 -0.63
CA SER A 74 -0.70 -30.33 0.55
C SER A 74 -1.30 -29.74 1.83
N ALA A 75 -0.86 -30.18 3.01
CA ALA A 75 -1.40 -29.75 4.30
C ALA A 75 -1.48 -28.21 4.47
N HIS A 76 -0.48 -27.48 3.96
CA HIS A 76 -0.38 -26.02 4.11
C HIS A 76 -0.24 -25.29 2.76
N LYS A 77 -0.64 -25.95 1.67
CA LYS A 77 -0.52 -25.41 0.33
C LYS A 77 -1.80 -25.62 -0.45
N TRP A 78 -2.32 -24.53 -1.00
CA TRP A 78 -3.53 -24.51 -1.79
C TRP A 78 -3.25 -23.81 -3.12
N GLN A 79 -4.03 -24.18 -4.12
CA GLN A 79 -4.19 -23.40 -5.32
C GLN A 79 -5.61 -22.87 -5.34
N TRP A 80 -5.77 -21.56 -5.41
CA TRP A 80 -7.07 -20.92 -5.58
C TRP A 80 -7.17 -20.31 -6.98
N GLN A 81 -8.27 -20.57 -7.67
CA GLN A 81 -8.57 -19.97 -8.97
C GLN A 81 -9.59 -18.84 -8.82
N ALA A 82 -9.22 -17.66 -9.32
CA ALA A 82 -10.08 -16.49 -9.34
C ALA A 82 -11.36 -16.74 -10.15
N PRO A 83 -12.52 -16.26 -9.66
CA PRO A 83 -13.74 -16.18 -10.46
C PRO A 83 -13.53 -15.46 -11.79
N ALA A 84 -14.40 -15.73 -12.76
CA ALA A 84 -14.40 -15.04 -14.05
C ALA A 84 -14.91 -13.59 -13.95
N THR A 85 -15.68 -13.29 -12.91
CA THR A 85 -16.27 -11.98 -12.66
C THR A 85 -15.32 -11.11 -11.85
N LYS A 86 -15.17 -9.85 -12.26
CA LYS A 86 -14.49 -8.81 -11.47
C LYS A 86 -15.20 -8.61 -10.13
N GLY A 87 -14.47 -8.19 -9.10
CA GLY A 87 -15.05 -7.91 -7.78
C GLY A 87 -14.10 -8.25 -6.64
N LEU A 88 -14.57 -8.03 -5.41
CA LEU A 88 -13.84 -8.38 -4.20
C LEU A 88 -14.28 -9.75 -3.67
N TYR A 89 -13.32 -10.65 -3.50
CA TYR A 89 -13.51 -11.98 -2.93
C TYR A 89 -12.63 -12.15 -1.69
N THR A 90 -13.04 -13.02 -0.78
CA THR A 90 -12.32 -13.24 0.47
C THR A 90 -11.89 -14.70 0.61
N LEU A 91 -10.60 -14.89 0.94
CA LEU A 91 -10.09 -16.15 1.49
C LEU A 91 -9.68 -15.93 2.93
N ARG A 92 -10.00 -16.86 3.81
CA ARG A 92 -9.59 -16.83 5.21
C ARG A 92 -8.74 -18.05 5.50
N ILE A 93 -7.49 -17.82 5.89
CA ILE A 93 -6.60 -18.89 6.37
C ILE A 93 -6.68 -18.84 7.89
N LYS A 94 -7.16 -19.91 8.52
CA LYS A 94 -7.33 -20.01 9.97
C LYS A 94 -6.40 -21.05 10.57
N GLN A 95 -5.91 -20.77 11.76
CA GLN A 95 -5.21 -21.75 12.57
C GLN A 95 -6.21 -22.56 13.41
N SER A 96 -6.11 -23.88 13.39
CA SER A 96 -6.97 -24.74 14.22
C SER A 96 -6.81 -24.39 15.71
N ASN A 97 -7.94 -24.34 16.42
CA ASN A 97 -8.02 -24.01 17.86
C ASN A 97 -7.43 -22.63 18.22
N SER A 98 -7.53 -21.67 17.30
CA SER A 98 -7.15 -20.26 17.53
C SER A 98 -8.08 -19.32 16.76
N GLU A 99 -8.30 -18.12 17.29
CA GLU A 99 -8.98 -17.04 16.57
C GLU A 99 -8.07 -16.34 15.54
N GLU A 100 -6.77 -16.64 15.55
CA GLU A 100 -5.82 -16.07 14.60
C GLU A 100 -6.10 -16.53 13.17
N HIS A 101 -6.16 -15.54 12.28
CA HIS A 101 -6.44 -15.77 10.88
C HIS A 101 -5.82 -14.68 10.00
N ILE A 102 -5.54 -15.04 8.75
CA ILE A 102 -5.21 -14.10 7.68
C ILE A 102 -6.38 -14.06 6.72
N THR A 103 -6.96 -12.88 6.56
CA THR A 103 -8.00 -12.57 5.57
C THR A 103 -7.34 -12.00 4.32
N LEU A 104 -7.28 -12.80 3.26
CA LEU A 104 -6.87 -12.33 1.94
C LEU A 104 -8.07 -11.75 1.19
N LYS A 105 -8.01 -10.45 0.91
CA LYS A 105 -8.98 -9.71 0.08
C LYS A 105 -8.53 -9.71 -1.37
N ILE A 106 -9.09 -10.59 -2.17
CA ILE A 106 -8.72 -10.75 -3.56
C ILE A 106 -9.61 -9.88 -4.43
N PHE A 107 -9.05 -8.81 -4.99
CA PHE A 107 -9.73 -8.06 -6.04
C PHE A 107 -9.45 -8.74 -7.38
N VAL A 108 -10.49 -9.31 -7.97
CA VAL A 108 -10.47 -9.76 -9.37
C VAL A 108 -10.60 -8.53 -10.26
N LEU A 109 -9.54 -8.27 -11.01
CA LEU A 109 -9.33 -7.07 -11.78
C LEU A 109 -10.18 -7.06 -13.06
N ILE A 110 -10.42 -5.85 -13.57
CA ILE A 110 -10.76 -5.64 -14.97
C ILE A 110 -9.47 -5.80 -15.79
N PRO A 111 -9.37 -6.75 -16.74
CA PRO A 111 -8.21 -6.85 -17.61
C PRO A 111 -7.95 -5.53 -18.34
N PHE A 112 -6.70 -5.06 -18.38
CA PHE A 112 -6.38 -3.74 -18.94
C PHE A 112 -6.78 -3.60 -20.42
N LYS A 113 -6.82 -4.72 -21.16
CA LYS A 113 -7.32 -4.78 -22.53
C LYS A 113 -8.79 -4.34 -22.72
N GLN A 114 -9.57 -4.24 -21.64
CA GLN A 114 -10.93 -3.70 -21.69
C GLN A 114 -10.98 -2.17 -21.72
N LEU A 115 -9.87 -1.49 -21.43
CA LEU A 115 -9.75 -0.05 -21.61
C LEU A 115 -9.88 0.28 -23.11
N LYS A 116 -10.89 1.07 -23.48
CA LYS A 116 -11.12 1.50 -24.87
C LYS A 116 -10.69 2.96 -25.02
N GLY A 117 -9.61 3.17 -25.78
CA GLY A 117 -9.02 4.50 -25.92
C GLY A 117 -8.53 5.03 -24.57
N GLU A 118 -9.11 6.13 -24.10
CA GLU A 118 -8.76 6.77 -22.82
C GLU A 118 -9.76 6.48 -21.69
N TYR A 119 -10.82 5.70 -21.94
CA TYR A 119 -11.96 5.59 -21.03
C TYR A 119 -12.29 4.14 -20.68
N LEU A 120 -12.72 3.94 -19.44
CA LEU A 120 -13.31 2.71 -18.95
C LEU A 120 -14.62 3.08 -18.25
N ASN A 121 -15.76 2.62 -18.77
CA ASN A 121 -17.09 2.91 -18.22
C ASN A 121 -17.32 4.40 -17.89
N GLY A 122 -16.93 5.29 -18.79
CA GLY A 122 -17.07 6.74 -18.62
C GLY A 122 -15.97 7.41 -17.79
N TYR A 123 -15.18 6.66 -17.02
CA TYR A 123 -14.06 7.20 -16.24
C TYR A 123 -12.82 7.38 -17.12
N ARG A 124 -12.26 8.60 -17.15
CA ARG A 124 -11.10 8.94 -17.97
C ARG A 124 -9.81 8.46 -17.32
N MET A 125 -9.20 7.44 -17.90
CA MET A 125 -7.89 6.92 -17.51
C MET A 125 -6.75 7.68 -18.22
N GLY A 126 -6.96 8.08 -19.47
CA GLY A 126 -5.87 8.58 -20.32
C GLY A 126 -4.97 7.46 -20.84
N LYS A 127 -3.81 7.82 -21.39
CA LYS A 127 -2.91 6.89 -22.08
C LYS A 127 -1.66 6.59 -21.27
N TYR A 128 -1.43 5.31 -21.00
CA TYR A 128 -0.13 4.85 -20.51
C TYR A 128 0.94 5.04 -21.59
N PRO A 129 2.19 5.33 -21.21
CA PRO A 129 3.30 5.37 -22.15
C PRO A 129 3.46 4.07 -22.93
N THR A 130 3.64 4.17 -24.25
CA THR A 130 3.95 3.02 -25.12
C THR A 130 5.42 2.63 -25.07
N VAL A 131 6.30 3.61 -24.89
CA VAL A 131 7.74 3.41 -24.69
C VAL A 131 8.02 3.21 -23.20
N LEU A 132 8.77 2.17 -22.86
CA LEU A 132 9.18 1.90 -21.49
C LEU A 132 10.31 2.85 -21.08
N PHE A 133 10.22 3.44 -19.89
CA PHE A 133 11.31 4.24 -19.34
C PHE A 133 12.55 3.35 -19.13
N LYS A 134 13.63 3.65 -19.86
CA LYS A 134 14.89 2.90 -19.85
C LYS A 134 14.72 1.38 -20.12
N GLY A 135 13.68 0.99 -20.86
CA GLY A 135 13.39 -0.43 -21.14
C GLY A 135 12.92 -1.25 -19.92
N LEU A 136 12.67 -0.61 -18.78
CA LEU A 136 12.38 -1.32 -17.53
C LEU A 136 10.95 -1.88 -17.52
N ALA A 137 10.83 -3.19 -17.23
CA ALA A 137 9.55 -3.90 -17.22
C ALA A 137 8.51 -3.35 -16.22
N ILE A 138 8.95 -2.65 -15.17
CA ILE A 138 8.08 -2.03 -14.17
C ILE A 138 7.22 -0.87 -14.72
N TYR A 139 7.56 -0.36 -15.91
CA TYR A 139 6.79 0.66 -16.64
C TYR A 139 5.91 0.08 -17.75
N LYS A 140 5.80 -1.25 -17.87
CA LYS A 140 4.78 -1.88 -18.74
C LYS A 140 3.38 -1.44 -18.30
N PRO A 141 2.41 -1.32 -19.22
CA PRO A 141 1.02 -1.10 -18.84
C PRO A 141 0.56 -2.12 -17.79
N PRO A 142 -0.34 -1.73 -16.87
CA PRO A 142 -0.80 -2.62 -15.81
C PRO A 142 -1.54 -3.83 -16.42
N LYS A 143 -1.50 -4.97 -15.74
CA LYS A 143 -2.22 -6.17 -16.18
C LYS A 143 -3.74 -5.99 -16.15
N GLY A 144 -4.22 -5.22 -15.17
CA GLY A 144 -5.62 -4.94 -14.94
C GLY A 144 -5.81 -3.79 -13.96
N LEU A 145 -7.07 -3.44 -13.75
CA LEU A 145 -7.53 -2.31 -12.97
C LEU A 145 -8.47 -2.80 -11.87
N ILE A 146 -8.32 -2.25 -10.67
CA ILE A 146 -9.27 -2.47 -9.57
C ILE A 146 -10.46 -1.57 -9.83
N GLU A 147 -11.66 -2.14 -9.86
CA GLU A 147 -12.91 -1.36 -9.86
C GLU A 147 -13.23 -0.96 -8.42
N VAL A 148 -13.29 0.34 -8.19
CA VAL A 148 -13.68 0.93 -6.91
C VAL A 148 -15.12 1.41 -7.05
N THR A 149 -15.95 1.03 -6.10
CA THR A 149 -17.37 1.39 -5.98
C THR A 149 -17.63 1.93 -4.58
N GLU A 150 -18.78 2.59 -4.38
CA GLU A 150 -19.23 3.04 -3.05
C GLU A 150 -19.26 1.88 -2.03
N GLU A 151 -19.62 0.67 -2.49
CA GLU A 151 -19.68 -0.52 -1.63
C GLU A 151 -18.29 -0.97 -1.12
N ASN A 152 -17.23 -0.76 -1.91
CA ASN A 152 -15.92 -1.32 -1.63
C ASN A 152 -14.84 -0.30 -1.24
N GLU A 153 -15.07 0.99 -1.43
CA GLU A 153 -14.05 2.04 -1.21
C GLU A 153 -13.56 2.09 0.25
N ASP A 154 -14.43 1.78 1.20
CA ASP A 154 -14.13 1.80 2.63
C ASP A 154 -13.49 0.52 3.18
N LYS A 155 -13.31 -0.50 2.34
CA LYS A 155 -12.69 -1.75 2.78
C LYS A 155 -11.22 -1.53 3.10
N TYR A 156 -10.79 -1.95 4.29
CA TYR A 156 -9.37 -2.13 4.59
C TYR A 156 -8.73 -3.08 3.59
N ILE A 157 -7.63 -2.65 2.99
CA ILE A 157 -6.85 -3.44 2.03
C ILE A 157 -5.53 -3.95 2.61
N SER A 158 -5.16 -3.43 3.78
CA SER A 158 -4.17 -3.92 4.74
C SER A 158 -4.59 -3.39 6.13
N PRO A 159 -3.95 -3.76 7.26
CA PRO A 159 -4.46 -3.41 8.60
C PRO A 159 -4.78 -1.94 8.81
N HIS A 160 -3.97 -1.03 8.26
CA HIS A 160 -4.09 0.40 8.54
C HIS A 160 -4.51 1.24 7.33
N PHE A 161 -4.73 0.62 6.17
CA PHE A 161 -5.05 1.35 4.94
C PHE A 161 -6.34 0.86 4.27
N ARG A 162 -7.17 1.81 3.84
CA ARG A 162 -8.44 1.61 3.10
C ARG A 162 -8.26 1.90 1.62
N LEU A 163 -9.07 1.25 0.78
CA LEU A 163 -9.01 1.40 -0.67
C LEU A 163 -9.16 2.86 -1.14
N LYS A 164 -10.08 3.61 -0.53
CA LYS A 164 -10.35 5.02 -0.88
C LYS A 164 -9.14 5.94 -0.73
N GLN A 165 -8.22 5.66 0.20
CA GLN A 165 -7.01 6.48 0.39
C GLN A 165 -6.10 6.47 -0.83
N PHE A 166 -6.24 5.50 -1.73
CA PHE A 166 -5.44 5.39 -2.95
C PHE A 166 -6.16 5.91 -4.20
N LEU A 167 -7.38 6.45 -4.09
CA LEU A 167 -8.11 6.97 -5.23
C LEU A 167 -7.41 8.16 -5.87
N CYS A 168 -7.53 8.25 -7.18
CA CYS A 168 -7.10 9.44 -7.91
C CYS A 168 -8.00 10.61 -7.55
N LYS A 169 -7.41 11.76 -7.24
CA LYS A 169 -8.11 13.03 -6.91
C LYS A 169 -8.81 13.69 -8.10
N GLN A 170 -8.91 13.00 -9.24
CA GLN A 170 -9.65 13.54 -10.37
C GLN A 170 -11.15 13.47 -10.06
N ASP A 171 -11.86 14.51 -10.48
CA ASP A 171 -13.32 14.53 -10.40
C ASP A 171 -13.94 13.41 -11.23
N GLY A 172 -15.10 12.93 -10.78
CA GLY A 172 -15.86 11.88 -11.43
C GLY A 172 -16.62 11.01 -10.44
N GLY A 173 -17.76 10.48 -10.89
CA GLY A 173 -18.57 9.53 -10.15
C GLY A 173 -17.97 8.12 -10.11
N TYR A 174 -18.64 7.23 -9.39
CA TYR A 174 -18.35 5.80 -9.40
C TYR A 174 -18.93 5.10 -10.64
N PRO A 175 -18.34 3.97 -11.08
CA PRO A 175 -17.11 3.37 -10.56
C PRO A 175 -15.83 4.14 -10.95
N LYS A 176 -14.84 4.11 -10.06
CA LYS A 176 -13.48 4.61 -10.30
C LYS A 176 -12.53 3.43 -10.53
N TYR A 177 -11.38 3.68 -11.14
CA TYR A 177 -10.42 2.63 -11.47
C TYR A 177 -9.01 2.97 -11.01
N ILE A 178 -8.40 2.06 -10.26
CA ILE A 178 -7.04 2.24 -9.77
C ILE A 178 -6.11 1.09 -10.16
N VAL A 179 -4.81 1.40 -10.20
CA VAL A 179 -3.75 0.40 -10.14
C VAL A 179 -3.13 0.48 -8.76
N LEU A 180 -2.86 -0.65 -8.14
CA LEU A 180 -2.16 -0.72 -6.87
C LEU A 180 -1.21 -1.92 -6.88
N ARG A 181 -0.05 -1.80 -6.23
CA ARG A 181 0.93 -2.87 -6.08
C ARG A 181 0.92 -3.37 -4.64
N GLU A 182 0.79 -4.67 -4.46
CA GLU A 182 0.83 -5.31 -3.14
C GLU A 182 2.12 -4.95 -2.36
N LYS A 183 3.26 -4.85 -3.07
CA LYS A 183 4.53 -4.42 -2.47
C LYS A 183 4.49 -3.02 -1.86
N LEU A 184 3.68 -2.10 -2.40
CA LEU A 184 3.50 -0.77 -1.81
C LEU A 184 2.76 -0.87 -0.47
N LEU A 185 1.68 -1.66 -0.39
CA LEU A 185 0.93 -1.87 0.85
C LEU A 185 1.81 -2.46 1.95
N LEU A 186 2.58 -3.51 1.64
CA LEU A 186 3.53 -4.10 2.58
C LEU A 186 4.60 -3.10 3.04
N LYS A 187 5.06 -2.22 2.14
CA LYS A 187 6.00 -1.16 2.49
C LYS A 187 5.37 -0.17 3.45
N LEU A 188 4.16 0.29 3.20
CA LEU A 188 3.47 1.27 4.04
C LEU A 188 3.20 0.73 5.44
N GLU A 189 2.75 -0.52 5.56
CA GLU A 189 2.56 -1.18 6.87
C GLU A 189 3.88 -1.31 7.64
N LEU A 190 4.98 -1.71 6.98
CA LEU A 190 6.31 -1.75 7.59
C LEU A 190 6.76 -0.36 8.06
N LEU A 191 6.59 0.67 7.23
CA LEU A 191 6.99 2.02 7.57
C LEU A 191 6.20 2.56 8.77
N LEU A 192 4.89 2.28 8.82
CA LEU A 192 4.02 2.69 9.92
C LEU A 192 4.41 2.00 11.23
N GLU A 193 4.67 0.69 11.20
CA GLU A 193 5.19 -0.06 12.34
C GLU A 193 6.52 0.53 12.85
N LYS A 194 7.43 0.85 11.93
CA LYS A 194 8.75 1.40 12.28
C LYS A 194 8.67 2.83 12.83
N ALA A 195 7.83 3.69 12.26
CA ALA A 195 7.58 5.03 12.78
C ALA A 195 7.02 4.98 14.21
N ASN A 196 6.06 4.08 14.48
CA ASN A 196 5.50 3.89 15.82
C ASN A 196 6.51 3.31 16.82
N GLN A 197 7.38 2.38 16.40
CA GLN A 197 8.48 1.86 17.23
C GLN A 197 9.46 2.95 17.67
N LEU A 198 9.56 4.04 16.90
CA LEU A 198 10.47 5.16 17.14
C LEU A 198 9.78 6.40 17.72
N GLY A 199 8.49 6.30 18.06
CA GLY A 199 7.77 7.29 18.85
C GLY A 199 6.89 8.28 18.07
N TYR A 200 6.84 8.24 16.74
CA TYR A 200 5.99 9.10 15.90
C TYR A 200 4.50 8.69 15.90
N ARG A 201 3.97 8.30 17.06
CA ARG A 201 2.68 7.60 17.26
C ARG A 201 1.59 7.99 16.26
N CYS A 202 1.18 7.04 15.41
CA CYS A 202 0.07 7.22 14.46
C CYS A 202 -0.58 5.90 14.09
N ASN A 203 -1.90 5.92 13.87
CA ASN A 203 -2.68 4.72 13.55
C ASN A 203 -2.72 4.43 12.04
N THR A 204 -2.37 5.41 11.21
CA THR A 204 -2.25 5.29 9.75
C THR A 204 -1.36 6.43 9.24
N PHE A 205 -0.87 6.31 8.01
CA PHE A 205 -0.39 7.50 7.29
C PHE A 205 -1.54 8.12 6.51
N ASN A 206 -1.66 9.43 6.58
CA ASN A 206 -2.53 10.15 5.66
C ASN A 206 -1.90 10.08 4.26
N ILE A 207 -2.68 9.66 3.28
CA ILE A 207 -2.23 9.55 1.88
C ILE A 207 -2.68 10.81 1.14
N LEU A 208 -1.76 11.76 0.97
CA LEU A 208 -1.99 12.95 0.17
C LEU A 208 -2.23 12.59 -1.30
N SER A 209 -1.55 11.57 -1.81
CA SER A 209 -1.73 11.08 -3.18
C SER A 209 -1.34 9.62 -3.32
N GLY A 210 -2.29 8.78 -3.72
CA GLY A 210 -2.06 7.37 -4.07
C GLY A 210 -1.93 7.17 -5.58
N TYR A 211 -2.84 6.41 -6.18
CA TYR A 211 -2.84 6.20 -7.63
C TYR A 211 -3.24 7.48 -8.37
N ARG A 212 -2.61 7.72 -9.53
CA ARG A 212 -3.00 8.78 -10.46
C ARG A 212 -3.31 8.17 -11.81
N THR A 213 -4.43 8.51 -12.43
CA THR A 213 -4.65 8.16 -13.83
C THR A 213 -3.57 8.84 -14.69
N PRO A 214 -3.14 8.24 -15.82
CA PRO A 214 -2.30 8.95 -16.78
C PRO A 214 -2.84 10.33 -17.18
N TYR A 215 -4.17 10.45 -17.34
CA TYR A 215 -4.84 11.72 -17.61
C TYR A 215 -4.61 12.75 -16.50
N TYR A 216 -4.96 12.42 -15.27
CA TYR A 216 -4.84 13.33 -14.13
C TYR A 216 -3.39 13.69 -13.86
N ASN A 217 -2.48 12.72 -13.92
CA ASN A 217 -1.04 12.98 -13.74
C ASN A 217 -0.51 14.02 -14.73
N LYS A 218 -0.96 13.96 -16.00
CA LYS A 218 -0.62 14.97 -17.01
C LYS A 218 -1.29 16.31 -16.70
N LEU A 219 -2.56 16.31 -16.29
CA LEU A 219 -3.34 17.52 -15.98
C LEU A 219 -2.66 18.37 -14.91
N ILE A 220 -2.13 17.75 -13.86
CA ILE A 220 -1.42 18.45 -12.78
C ILE A 220 0.08 18.67 -13.07
N GLY A 221 0.50 18.60 -14.33
CA GLY A 221 1.87 18.91 -14.76
C GLY A 221 2.96 17.92 -14.32
N ASN A 222 2.60 16.72 -13.85
CA ASN A 222 3.57 15.75 -13.35
C ASN A 222 4.27 14.97 -14.47
N VAL A 223 5.45 14.44 -14.15
CA VAL A 223 6.26 13.66 -15.10
C VAL A 223 5.55 12.39 -15.56
N LYS A 224 5.70 12.07 -16.86
CA LYS A 224 5.04 10.95 -17.55
C LYS A 224 5.32 9.58 -16.92
N TYR A 225 6.50 9.39 -16.35
CA TYR A 225 6.94 8.13 -15.73
C TYR A 225 6.85 8.16 -14.19
N SER A 226 5.97 8.97 -13.63
CA SER A 226 5.66 8.98 -12.20
C SER A 226 5.18 7.61 -11.72
N ARG A 227 5.69 7.14 -10.59
CA ARG A 227 5.33 5.83 -10.03
C ARG A 227 3.89 5.74 -9.52
N HIS A 228 3.23 6.87 -9.26
CA HIS A 228 1.80 6.93 -8.93
C HIS A 228 0.94 6.36 -10.06
N VAL A 229 1.35 6.55 -11.32
CA VAL A 229 0.62 6.06 -12.51
C VAL A 229 0.62 4.54 -12.61
N TRP A 230 1.56 3.84 -11.96
CA TRP A 230 1.63 2.37 -11.93
C TRP A 230 1.28 1.78 -10.57
N GLY A 231 0.57 2.55 -9.72
CA GLY A 231 0.10 2.08 -8.41
C GLY A 231 1.20 1.72 -7.42
N GLY A 232 2.42 2.23 -7.67
CA GLY A 232 3.61 1.83 -6.92
C GLY A 232 4.16 2.92 -6.01
N ALA A 233 3.44 4.03 -5.83
CA ALA A 233 3.86 5.16 -5.01
C ALA A 233 2.72 5.70 -4.15
N ALA A 234 3.10 6.32 -3.04
CA ALA A 234 2.22 7.09 -2.17
C ALA A 234 2.97 8.33 -1.67
N ASP A 235 2.27 9.44 -1.59
CA ASP A 235 2.70 10.65 -0.88
C ASP A 235 2.04 10.61 0.50
N ILE A 236 2.85 10.53 1.55
CA ILE A 236 2.43 10.23 2.92
C ILE A 236 2.86 11.32 3.91
N PHE A 237 2.08 11.49 4.98
CA PHE A 237 2.41 12.32 6.14
C PHE A 237 1.74 11.75 7.40
N ILE A 238 2.22 12.20 8.57
CA ILE A 238 1.66 11.87 9.88
C ILE A 238 0.81 13.07 10.31
N ASP A 239 -0.43 12.82 10.71
CA ASP A 239 -1.45 13.81 11.05
C ASP A 239 -2.36 13.22 12.12
N GLU A 240 -1.99 13.42 13.39
CA GLU A 240 -2.70 12.88 14.54
C GLU A 240 -3.05 13.96 15.57
N HIS A 241 -2.29 15.06 15.63
CA HIS A 241 -2.35 16.00 16.75
C HIS A 241 -2.20 17.48 16.32
N PRO A 242 -3.30 18.14 15.91
CA PRO A 242 -4.64 17.61 15.67
C PRO A 242 -4.76 16.95 14.29
N ARG A 243 -5.82 16.17 14.07
CA ARG A 243 -6.17 15.65 12.73
C ARG A 243 -6.79 16.75 11.86
N ASP A 244 -5.98 17.45 11.08
CA ASP A 244 -6.41 18.63 10.31
C ASP A 244 -5.94 18.64 8.84
N ASP A 245 -5.54 17.47 8.32
CA ASP A 245 -4.97 17.28 6.98
C ASP A 245 -3.62 18.02 6.78
N MET A 246 -2.95 18.41 7.86
CA MET A 246 -1.58 18.90 7.86
C MET A 246 -0.66 17.94 8.58
N MET A 247 0.62 17.95 8.20
CA MET A 247 1.62 17.15 8.87
C MET A 247 1.84 17.67 10.30
N ASP A 248 1.91 16.76 11.26
CA ASP A 248 2.30 17.08 12.64
C ASP A 248 3.73 17.66 12.70
N ASP A 249 4.00 18.45 13.74
CA ASP A 249 5.34 18.93 14.10
C ASP A 249 6.19 17.78 14.65
N LEU A 250 6.83 17.05 13.73
CA LEU A 250 7.59 15.83 14.03
C LEU A 250 8.96 16.11 14.65
N ASN A 251 9.49 17.33 14.51
CA ASN A 251 10.76 17.72 15.12
C ASN A 251 10.59 18.55 16.40
N ALA A 252 9.35 18.86 16.80
CA ALA A 252 8.99 19.62 17.98
C ALA A 252 9.60 21.05 18.01
N ASP A 253 9.74 21.69 16.84
CA ASP A 253 10.27 23.06 16.74
C ASP A 253 9.18 24.15 16.73
N GLY A 254 7.91 23.75 16.82
CA GLY A 254 6.73 24.61 16.83
C GLY A 254 6.26 25.05 15.45
N LEU A 255 6.87 24.55 14.36
CA LEU A 255 6.58 25.00 13.00
C LEU A 255 6.32 23.83 12.03
N ILE A 256 5.11 23.73 11.49
CA ILE A 256 4.79 22.74 10.45
C ILE A 256 5.44 23.14 9.11
N ASN A 257 6.56 22.50 8.77
CA ASN A 257 7.36 22.84 7.60
C ASN A 257 8.16 21.64 7.02
N TRP A 258 9.10 21.94 6.13
CA TRP A 258 9.88 20.91 5.43
C TRP A 258 10.77 20.07 6.35
N LYS A 259 11.13 20.57 7.55
CA LYS A 259 11.91 19.83 8.54
C LYS A 259 11.13 18.65 9.10
N ASP A 260 9.80 18.73 9.20
CA ASP A 260 8.97 17.59 9.61
C ASP A 260 8.99 16.48 8.57
N ALA A 261 8.81 16.86 7.30
CA ALA A 261 9.01 15.93 6.19
C ALA A 261 10.45 15.39 6.15
N LYS A 262 11.44 16.18 6.58
CA LYS A 262 12.82 15.71 6.70
C LYS A 262 12.95 14.64 7.79
N SER A 263 12.33 14.80 8.95
CA SER A 263 12.34 13.79 10.03
C SER A 263 11.83 12.43 9.55
N LEU A 264 10.68 12.41 8.88
CA LEU A 264 10.13 11.17 8.32
C LEU A 264 10.96 10.65 7.13
N TYR A 265 11.51 11.54 6.31
CA TYR A 265 12.39 11.15 5.20
C TYR A 265 13.66 10.47 5.71
N ASP A 266 14.37 11.09 6.65
CA ASP A 266 15.65 10.59 7.16
C ASP A 266 15.45 9.22 7.82
N LEU A 267 14.37 9.09 8.59
CA LEU A 267 13.94 7.82 9.17
C LEU A 267 13.82 6.71 8.11
N ILE A 268 13.14 7.00 6.99
CA ILE A 268 12.93 6.02 5.92
C ILE A 268 14.22 5.77 5.15
N ASP A 269 15.07 6.79 4.97
CA ASP A 269 16.35 6.66 4.27
C ASP A 269 17.33 5.76 5.06
N ASP A 270 17.32 5.85 6.39
CA ASP A 270 18.15 5.03 7.28
C ASP A 270 17.84 3.53 7.16
N PHE A 271 16.64 3.15 6.70
CA PHE A 271 16.32 1.73 6.49
C PHE A 271 17.00 1.12 5.26
N TYR A 272 17.56 1.93 4.35
CA TYR A 272 18.22 1.41 3.16
C TYR A 272 19.55 0.73 3.52
N GLY A 273 19.74 -0.48 2.99
CA GLY A 273 20.89 -1.34 3.33
C GLY A 273 20.59 -2.36 4.44
N HIS A 274 19.49 -2.20 5.17
CA HIS A 274 19.03 -3.23 6.10
C HIS A 274 18.28 -4.35 5.40
N LYS A 275 18.59 -5.60 5.77
CA LYS A 275 18.00 -6.83 5.20
C LYS A 275 16.46 -6.84 5.22
N PHE A 276 15.84 -6.30 6.28
CA PHE A 276 14.38 -6.25 6.39
C PHE A 276 13.72 -5.33 5.34
N TYR A 277 14.48 -4.39 4.78
CA TYR A 277 13.99 -3.37 3.86
C TYR A 277 14.39 -3.60 2.39
N GLU A 278 15.35 -4.50 2.11
CA GLU A 278 15.88 -4.78 0.76
C GLU A 278 14.79 -4.97 -0.31
N ARG A 279 13.70 -5.68 0.02
CA ARG A 279 12.60 -5.95 -0.93
C ARG A 279 11.75 -4.71 -1.27
N PHE A 280 11.87 -3.63 -0.50
CA PHE A 280 11.06 -2.40 -0.57
C PHE A 280 11.84 -1.19 -1.14
N VAL A 281 13.04 -1.42 -1.65
CA VAL A 281 13.86 -0.40 -2.31
C VAL A 281 13.08 0.32 -3.40
N GLY A 282 13.12 1.65 -3.36
CA GLY A 282 12.53 2.50 -4.37
C GLY A 282 12.93 3.97 -4.23
N GLY A 283 12.08 4.83 -4.78
CA GLY A 283 12.15 6.27 -4.64
C GLY A 283 11.73 6.73 -3.25
N LEU A 284 12.39 7.77 -2.78
CA LEU A 284 12.07 8.50 -1.55
C LEU A 284 12.32 9.98 -1.83
N GLY A 285 11.34 10.83 -1.55
CA GLY A 285 11.49 12.27 -1.73
C GLY A 285 10.75 13.05 -0.66
N ARG A 286 11.25 14.24 -0.32
CA ARG A 286 10.60 15.14 0.67
C ARG A 286 10.14 16.42 -0.02
N TYR A 287 8.99 16.93 0.41
CA TYR A 287 8.34 18.08 -0.18
C TYR A 287 7.98 19.11 0.88
N LYS A 288 8.20 20.38 0.54
CA LYS A 288 7.87 21.52 1.39
C LYS A 288 6.36 21.78 1.34
N LYS A 289 5.86 22.50 2.35
CA LYS A 289 4.53 23.10 2.34
C LYS A 289 4.37 24.04 1.12
N THR A 290 3.19 24.03 0.51
CA THR A 290 2.77 24.99 -0.51
C THR A 290 1.43 25.62 -0.11
N SER A 291 0.87 26.48 -0.97
CA SER A 291 -0.51 26.96 -0.80
C SER A 291 -1.57 25.86 -0.90
N ASN A 292 -1.23 24.73 -1.53
CA ASN A 292 -2.19 23.67 -1.87
C ASN A 292 -2.12 22.45 -0.94
N HIS A 293 -1.04 22.29 -0.19
CA HIS A 293 -0.83 21.15 0.70
C HIS A 293 0.26 21.43 1.75
N GLY A 294 0.21 20.70 2.87
CA GLY A 294 1.28 20.62 3.86
C GLY A 294 2.55 19.94 3.36
N PRO A 295 3.62 19.89 4.18
CA PRO A 295 4.81 19.11 3.86
C PRO A 295 4.47 17.60 3.84
N PHE A 296 5.18 16.82 3.03
CA PHE A 296 4.94 15.37 2.93
C PHE A 296 6.17 14.62 2.41
N VAL A 297 6.13 13.28 2.52
CA VAL A 297 7.16 12.38 2.02
C VAL A 297 6.59 11.47 0.93
N HIS A 298 7.25 11.46 -0.22
CA HIS A 298 6.99 10.50 -1.29
C HIS A 298 7.73 9.19 -1.03
N VAL A 299 7.04 8.06 -1.16
CA VAL A 299 7.64 6.73 -1.19
C VAL A 299 7.16 5.92 -2.38
N ASP A 300 8.04 5.11 -2.96
CA ASP A 300 7.62 4.14 -3.97
C ASP A 300 8.40 2.81 -3.91
N VAL A 301 7.98 1.86 -4.73
CA VAL A 301 8.57 0.52 -4.85
C VAL A 301 9.16 0.27 -6.25
N ARG A 302 9.84 1.26 -6.83
CA ARG A 302 10.41 1.18 -8.20
C ARG A 302 11.54 0.16 -8.37
N GLY A 303 12.03 -0.42 -7.28
CA GLY A 303 13.05 -1.48 -7.30
C GLY A 303 14.49 -0.98 -7.41
N PHE A 304 14.71 0.34 -7.43
CA PHE A 304 16.03 0.95 -7.39
C PHE A 304 15.99 2.24 -6.57
N ARG A 305 17.09 2.54 -5.89
CA ARG A 305 17.21 3.72 -5.03
C ARG A 305 17.15 5.00 -5.89
N ALA A 306 16.30 5.94 -5.51
CA ALA A 306 16.26 7.29 -6.06
C ALA A 306 15.91 8.27 -4.93
N ARG A 307 16.57 9.42 -4.89
CA ARG A 307 16.37 10.48 -3.89
C ARG A 307 16.21 11.83 -4.55
N TRP A 308 15.33 12.64 -4.00
CA TRP A 308 15.11 14.02 -4.42
C TRP A 308 14.37 14.78 -3.32
N GLY A 309 14.23 16.09 -3.50
CA GLY A 309 13.63 16.99 -2.53
C GLY A 309 14.61 18.09 -2.15
N ASP A 310 14.05 19.25 -1.81
CA ASP A 310 14.78 20.49 -1.54
C ASP A 310 15.03 20.69 -0.06
#